data_AF-A0A2V8EGZ4-F1
#
_entry.id   AF-A0A2V8EGZ4-F1
#
_cell.length_a   1.000
_cell.length_b   1.000
_cell.length_c   1.000
_cell.angle_alpha   90.00
_cell.angle_beta   90.00
_cell.angle_gamma   90.00
#
_symmetry.space_group_name_H-M   'P 1'
#
loop_
_entity.id
_entity.type
_entity.pdbx_description
1 polymer ?
#
loop_
_entity_poly.entity_id
_entity_poly.type
_entity_poly.pdbx_seq_one_letter_code
_entity_poly.pdbx_strand_id
1 'polypeptide(L)'
;MAGAIDNELRKFHASLNVTDLNRSIEFYRALLGADPAKVRSDYAKFDLAEPPLVLSLIPGHPAGGGNLNHVGLRVRNAEELVEIQRRLEAAGLKTQREDGVECCYARQTKFWITDPDRALWEIYVFHEDIDDRGHAQAPGVEPRAEPLRVSTAVGRPLAWEHRLRDPIPERVPHDDNTLHEIRLDGSINAALDAANRSSLFAESLRALRPGAPVYVHGLAGDCRSRGTPLLPGPAAAVQHVPATSDVVEELQRAGFGHIYIEQLSETAYFVVDGVPMRELRIVAKKPGHRPKVASHHAVYLGPMAEVT
;
A
#
# COMPACT_ATOMS: atom_id res chain seq x y z
N MET A 1 -3.81 -22.31 -36.80
CA MET A 1 -4.27 -23.54 -36.13
C MET A 1 -4.53 -23.19 -34.67
N ALA A 2 -5.77 -23.31 -34.20
CA ALA A 2 -6.02 -23.25 -32.76
C ALA A 2 -5.20 -24.40 -32.13
N GLY A 3 -4.33 -24.09 -31.17
CA GLY A 3 -3.63 -25.14 -30.43
C GLY A 3 -4.66 -26.07 -29.81
N ALA A 4 -4.38 -27.38 -29.80
CA ALA A 4 -5.26 -28.34 -29.17
C ALA A 4 -5.52 -27.91 -27.72
N ILE A 5 -6.79 -27.88 -27.31
CA ILE A 5 -7.16 -27.68 -25.91
C ILE A 5 -6.63 -28.89 -25.15
N ASP A 6 -5.70 -28.66 -24.23
CA ASP A 6 -5.20 -29.67 -23.31
C ASP A 6 -6.14 -29.74 -22.10
N ASN A 7 -6.89 -30.83 -21.99
CA ASN A 7 -7.92 -31.00 -20.96
C ASN A 7 -7.36 -31.29 -19.56
N GLU A 8 -6.07 -31.64 -19.44
CA GLU A 8 -5.42 -31.92 -18.16
C GLU A 8 -4.59 -30.72 -17.66
N LEU A 9 -4.38 -29.72 -18.51
CA LEU A 9 -3.54 -28.57 -18.20
C LEU A 9 -4.16 -27.68 -17.12
N ARG A 10 -3.45 -27.53 -16.00
CA ARG A 10 -3.76 -26.56 -14.94
C ARG A 10 -2.52 -25.78 -14.61
N LYS A 11 -2.56 -24.47 -14.81
CA LYS A 11 -1.50 -23.54 -14.42
C LYS A 11 -2.10 -22.38 -13.67
N PHE A 12 -1.41 -21.95 -12.62
CA PHE A 12 -1.70 -20.65 -12.02
C PHE A 12 -1.35 -19.56 -13.04
N HIS A 13 -2.18 -18.53 -13.17
CA HIS A 13 -1.91 -17.40 -14.07
C HIS A 13 -1.94 -16.09 -13.30
N ALA A 14 -0.84 -15.35 -13.37
CA ALA A 14 -0.76 -13.96 -12.91
C ALA A 14 -0.38 -13.03 -14.07
N SER A 15 -0.91 -11.81 -14.04
CA SER A 15 -0.55 -10.75 -14.97
C SER A 15 -0.19 -9.49 -14.20
N LEU A 16 1.01 -8.98 -14.43
CA LEU A 16 1.56 -7.84 -13.72
C LEU A 16 1.77 -6.66 -14.67
N ASN A 17 1.34 -5.48 -14.22
CA ASN A 17 1.68 -4.23 -14.90
C ASN A 17 3.11 -3.85 -14.54
N VAL A 18 3.94 -3.61 -15.54
CA VAL A 18 5.36 -3.27 -15.35
C VAL A 18 5.70 -1.93 -15.98
N THR A 19 6.51 -1.13 -15.30
CA THR A 19 6.95 0.18 -15.84
C THR A 19 8.05 0.05 -16.88
N ASP A 20 8.88 -1.00 -16.78
CA ASP A 20 9.92 -1.33 -17.75
C ASP A 20 9.91 -2.83 -18.05
N LEU A 21 9.54 -3.18 -19.29
CA LEU A 21 9.40 -4.58 -19.70
C LEU A 21 10.73 -5.34 -19.65
N ASN A 22 11.82 -4.73 -20.11
CA ASN A 22 13.11 -5.40 -20.21
C ASN A 22 13.70 -5.66 -18.83
N ARG A 23 13.66 -4.65 -17.97
CA ARG A 23 14.09 -4.78 -16.57
C ARG A 23 13.28 -5.84 -15.82
N SER A 24 11.97 -5.91 -16.07
CA SER A 24 11.13 -6.95 -15.47
C SER A 24 11.40 -8.33 -16.03
N ILE A 25 11.67 -8.48 -17.34
CA ILE A 25 12.10 -9.77 -17.92
C ILE A 25 13.40 -10.24 -17.25
N GLU A 26 14.39 -9.37 -17.07
CA GLU A 26 15.65 -9.72 -16.40
C GLU A 26 15.42 -10.19 -14.96
N PHE A 27 14.59 -9.48 -14.19
CA PHE A 27 14.22 -9.89 -12.85
C PHE A 27 13.53 -11.26 -12.84
N TYR A 28 12.50 -11.47 -13.67
CA TYR A 28 11.75 -12.71 -13.66
C TYR A 28 12.52 -13.89 -14.24
N ARG A 29 13.50 -13.68 -15.11
CA ARG A 29 14.50 -14.70 -15.48
C ARG A 29 15.32 -15.13 -14.26
N ALA A 30 15.81 -14.17 -13.48
CA ALA A 30 16.58 -14.46 -12.27
C ALA A 30 15.71 -15.10 -11.17
N LEU A 31 14.44 -14.74 -11.06
CA LEU A 31 13.54 -15.34 -10.08
C LEU A 31 13.12 -16.76 -10.47
N LEU A 32 12.69 -16.96 -11.73
CA LEU A 32 12.10 -18.22 -12.19
C LEU A 32 13.13 -19.20 -12.76
N GLY A 33 14.34 -18.75 -13.08
CA GLY A 33 15.39 -19.58 -13.68
C GLY A 33 15.08 -20.04 -15.11
N ALA A 34 14.18 -19.35 -15.81
CA ALA A 34 13.73 -19.70 -17.15
C ALA A 34 13.63 -18.47 -18.05
N ASP A 35 13.77 -18.66 -19.36
CA ASP A 35 13.50 -17.62 -20.35
C ASP A 35 11.99 -17.42 -20.60
N PRO A 36 11.56 -16.22 -21.02
CA PRO A 36 10.18 -15.98 -21.42
C PRO A 36 9.84 -16.81 -22.66
N ALA A 37 8.74 -17.55 -22.61
CA ALA A 37 8.20 -18.31 -23.73
C ALA A 37 7.69 -17.41 -24.88
N LYS A 38 7.40 -16.14 -24.60
CA LYS A 38 6.99 -15.16 -25.61
C LYS A 38 7.43 -13.75 -25.22
N VAL A 39 8.02 -13.02 -26.17
CA VAL A 39 8.34 -11.59 -26.03
C VAL A 39 7.80 -10.83 -27.24
N ARG A 40 7.20 -9.67 -26.98
CA ARG A 40 6.72 -8.65 -27.91
C ARG A 40 7.09 -7.27 -27.33
N SER A 41 6.99 -6.22 -28.14
CA SER A 41 7.31 -4.85 -27.71
C SER A 41 6.44 -4.36 -26.53
N ASP A 42 5.25 -4.91 -26.39
CA ASP A 42 4.20 -4.52 -25.46
C ASP A 42 3.79 -5.68 -24.52
N TYR A 43 4.56 -6.77 -24.47
CA TYR A 43 4.16 -7.96 -23.73
C TYR A 43 5.29 -8.97 -23.56
N ALA A 44 5.38 -9.60 -22.39
CA ALA A 44 6.16 -10.82 -22.21
C ALA A 44 5.38 -11.89 -21.44
N LYS A 45 5.69 -13.16 -21.69
CA LYS A 45 5.08 -14.31 -21.02
C LYS A 45 6.14 -15.32 -20.60
N PHE A 46 6.15 -15.70 -19.35
CA PHE A 46 6.78 -16.92 -18.85
C PHE A 46 5.72 -18.03 -18.77
N ASP A 47 6.09 -19.22 -19.18
CA ASP A 47 5.20 -20.38 -19.26
C ASP A 47 5.97 -21.61 -18.77
N LEU A 48 5.88 -21.88 -17.47
CA LEU A 48 6.66 -22.90 -16.77
C LEU A 48 5.83 -24.16 -16.58
N ALA A 49 6.45 -25.33 -16.75
CA ALA A 49 5.83 -26.61 -16.46
C ALA A 49 5.85 -26.92 -14.95
N GLU A 50 6.94 -26.58 -14.27
CA GLU A 50 7.14 -26.80 -12.84
C GLU A 50 7.79 -25.54 -12.20
N PRO A 51 7.13 -24.85 -11.25
CA PRO A 51 5.71 -25.00 -10.95
C PRO A 51 4.85 -24.70 -12.19
N PRO A 52 3.64 -25.27 -12.30
CA PRO A 52 2.70 -24.93 -13.36
C PRO A 52 2.27 -23.45 -13.27
N LEU A 53 2.98 -22.58 -13.99
CA LEU A 53 2.83 -21.13 -13.91
C LEU A 53 2.79 -20.50 -15.30
N VAL A 54 1.83 -19.60 -15.50
CA VAL A 54 1.84 -18.59 -16.55
C VAL A 54 2.01 -17.23 -15.87
N LEU A 55 3.06 -16.50 -16.22
CA LEU A 55 3.27 -15.12 -15.76
C LEU A 55 3.31 -14.20 -16.97
N SER A 56 2.38 -13.24 -17.03
CA SER A 56 2.31 -12.22 -18.07
C SER A 56 2.82 -10.88 -17.54
N LEU A 57 3.68 -10.22 -18.30
CA LEU A 57 4.18 -8.88 -18.03
C LEU A 57 3.60 -7.93 -19.08
N ILE A 58 2.85 -6.93 -18.62
CA ILE A 58 2.18 -5.95 -19.48
C ILE A 58 2.77 -4.59 -19.18
N PRO A 59 3.44 -3.93 -20.14
CA PRO A 59 3.94 -2.57 -19.97
C PRO A 59 2.78 -1.62 -19.71
N GLY A 60 2.91 -0.82 -18.66
CA GLY A 60 1.87 0.09 -18.23
C GLY A 60 2.21 0.71 -16.88
N HIS A 61 1.46 1.72 -16.49
CA HIS A 61 1.56 2.22 -15.13
C HIS A 61 0.63 1.35 -14.26
N PRO A 62 1.15 0.64 -13.23
CA PRO A 62 0.31 0.15 -12.16
C PRO A 62 -0.61 1.26 -11.69
N ALA A 63 -1.92 1.12 -11.92
CA ALA A 63 -2.91 1.87 -11.17
C ALA A 63 -2.61 1.59 -9.68
N GLY A 64 -2.53 2.62 -8.86
CA GLY A 64 -2.00 2.52 -7.50
C GLY A 64 -2.57 1.35 -6.71
N GLY A 65 -1.67 0.60 -6.04
CA GLY A 65 -1.93 -0.28 -4.89
C GLY A 65 -3.21 -1.11 -4.93
N GLY A 66 -3.34 -2.03 -5.89
CA GLY A 66 -4.41 -3.03 -5.86
C GLY A 66 -4.35 -3.95 -4.63
N ASN A 67 -5.41 -4.73 -4.39
CA ASN A 67 -5.58 -5.60 -3.20
C ASN A 67 -4.57 -6.77 -3.09
N LEU A 68 -3.60 -6.88 -3.99
CA LEU A 68 -2.60 -7.94 -3.95
C LEU A 68 -1.56 -7.62 -2.88
N ASN A 69 -1.49 -8.41 -1.82
CA ASN A 69 -0.48 -8.26 -0.78
C ASN A 69 0.90 -8.76 -1.24
N HIS A 70 0.98 -10.02 -1.68
CA HIS A 70 2.18 -10.64 -2.26
C HIS A 70 1.81 -11.87 -3.10
N VAL A 71 2.79 -12.42 -3.81
CA VAL A 71 2.71 -13.71 -4.51
C VAL A 71 3.69 -14.68 -3.86
N GLY A 72 3.28 -15.93 -3.65
CA GLY A 72 4.11 -16.97 -3.05
C GLY A 72 4.59 -18.01 -4.06
N LEU A 73 5.86 -18.41 -3.95
CA LEU A 73 6.42 -19.59 -4.60
C LEU A 73 6.91 -20.57 -3.52
N ARG A 74 6.13 -21.63 -3.31
CA ARG A 74 6.55 -22.75 -2.47
C ARG A 74 7.53 -23.63 -3.23
N VAL A 75 8.69 -23.89 -2.64
CA VAL A 75 9.71 -24.78 -3.20
C VAL A 75 9.78 -26.09 -2.41
N ARG A 76 10.42 -27.11 -3.00
CA ARG A 76 10.41 -28.47 -2.46
C ARG A 76 11.23 -28.60 -1.18
N ASN A 77 12.38 -27.93 -1.14
CA ASN A 77 13.38 -28.10 -0.09
C ASN A 77 14.32 -26.88 0.03
N ALA A 78 15.19 -26.92 1.03
CA ALA A 78 16.13 -25.84 1.32
C ALA A 78 17.18 -25.66 0.21
N GLU A 79 17.57 -26.74 -0.48
CA GLU A 79 18.53 -26.69 -1.58
C GLU A 79 17.99 -25.84 -2.73
N GLU A 80 16.72 -26.04 -3.11
CA GLU A 80 16.05 -25.25 -4.15
C GLU A 80 15.90 -23.78 -3.73
N LEU A 81 15.57 -23.52 -2.46
CA LEU A 81 15.51 -22.16 -1.92
C LEU A 81 16.86 -21.44 -2.04
N VAL A 82 17.95 -22.10 -1.67
CA VAL A 82 19.33 -21.58 -1.75
C VAL A 82 19.76 -21.37 -3.20
N GLU A 83 19.36 -22.26 -4.12
CA GLU A 83 19.69 -22.10 -5.54
C GLU A 83 19.05 -20.84 -6.14
N ILE A 84 17.77 -20.60 -5.84
CA ILE A 84 17.07 -19.38 -6.26
C ILE A 84 17.74 -18.15 -5.65
N GLN A 85 18.08 -18.20 -4.35
CA GLN A 85 18.77 -17.12 -3.66
C GLN A 85 20.10 -16.77 -4.34
N ARG A 86 20.94 -17.78 -4.63
CA ARG A 86 22.22 -17.60 -5.32
C ARG A 86 22.06 -16.98 -6.71
N ARG A 87 21.01 -17.35 -7.45
CA ARG A 87 20.74 -16.81 -8.79
C ARG A 87 20.33 -15.33 -8.72
N LEU A 88 19.52 -14.95 -7.74
CA LEU A 88 19.15 -13.56 -7.49
C LEU A 88 20.37 -12.72 -7.08
N GLU A 89 21.21 -13.22 -6.18
CA GLU A 89 22.43 -12.54 -5.73
C GLU A 89 23.46 -12.38 -6.85
N ALA A 90 23.63 -13.40 -7.71
CA ALA A 90 24.46 -13.31 -8.90
C ALA A 90 23.95 -12.26 -9.91
N ALA A 91 22.65 -11.98 -9.90
CA ALA A 91 22.03 -10.89 -10.66
C ALA A 91 22.11 -9.52 -9.94
N GLY A 92 22.80 -9.43 -8.80
CA GLY A 92 23.00 -8.20 -8.03
C GLY A 92 21.85 -7.83 -7.10
N LEU A 93 20.88 -8.73 -6.89
CA LEU A 93 19.75 -8.51 -5.99
C LEU A 93 20.13 -8.94 -4.58
N LYS A 94 19.84 -8.09 -3.59
CA LYS A 94 20.04 -8.43 -2.19
C LYS A 94 18.88 -9.29 -1.70
N THR A 95 19.21 -10.39 -1.02
CA THR A 95 18.23 -11.26 -0.38
C THR A 95 18.61 -11.45 1.08
N GLN A 96 17.62 -11.68 1.94
CA GLN A 96 17.84 -12.04 3.34
C GLN A 96 16.93 -13.20 3.68
N ARG A 97 17.52 -14.32 4.10
CA ARG A 97 16.81 -15.53 4.46
C ARG A 97 16.40 -15.52 5.93
N GLU A 98 15.20 -15.99 6.17
CA GLU A 98 14.56 -16.17 7.46
C GLU A 98 14.39 -17.68 7.71
N ASP A 99 15.22 -18.24 8.59
CA ASP A 99 15.26 -19.67 8.88
C ASP A 99 14.27 -20.04 10.01
N GLY A 100 13.48 -21.09 9.79
CA GLY A 100 12.56 -21.64 10.80
C GLY A 100 11.51 -20.68 11.36
N VAL A 101 11.09 -19.66 10.61
CA VAL A 101 10.12 -18.67 11.07
C VAL A 101 8.71 -19.22 11.18
N GLU A 102 8.05 -18.86 12.28
CA GLU A 102 6.66 -19.16 12.57
C GLU A 102 5.79 -17.98 12.12
N CYS A 103 4.96 -18.20 11.10
CA CYS A 103 4.14 -17.19 10.46
C CYS A 103 2.86 -17.81 9.89
N CYS A 104 1.72 -17.17 10.12
CA CYS A 104 0.42 -17.58 9.59
C CYS A 104 0.06 -19.04 9.90
N TYR A 105 0.29 -19.50 11.13
CA TYR A 105 0.02 -20.87 11.58
C TYR A 105 0.91 -21.93 10.93
N ALA A 106 2.08 -21.56 10.41
CA ALA A 106 3.03 -22.48 9.83
C ALA A 106 4.48 -22.15 10.22
N ARG A 107 5.31 -23.18 10.36
CA ARG A 107 6.76 -23.06 10.44
C ARG A 107 7.35 -23.18 9.04
N GLN A 108 8.14 -22.18 8.64
CA GLN A 108 8.63 -22.04 7.28
C GLN A 108 10.09 -21.59 7.25
N THR A 109 10.75 -21.73 6.12
CA THR A 109 12.03 -21.05 5.83
C THR A 109 11.87 -20.30 4.54
N LYS A 110 12.10 -19.00 4.57
CA LYS A 110 11.71 -18.13 3.46
C LYS A 110 12.66 -16.97 3.26
N PHE A 111 12.52 -16.32 2.12
CA PHE A 111 13.03 -14.98 1.92
C PHE A 111 12.03 -14.19 1.08
N TRP A 112 12.13 -12.87 1.20
CA TRP A 112 11.30 -11.93 0.46
C TRP A 112 12.13 -11.25 -0.61
N ILE A 113 11.53 -11.04 -1.79
CA ILE A 113 12.13 -10.26 -2.86
C ILE A 113 11.07 -9.39 -3.52
N THR A 114 11.48 -8.19 -3.89
CA THR A 114 10.60 -7.20 -4.49
C THR A 114 10.98 -7.01 -5.95
N ASP A 115 10.01 -7.10 -6.85
CA ASP A 115 10.25 -6.87 -8.27
C ASP A 115 10.52 -5.37 -8.56
N PRO A 116 10.92 -5.01 -9.81
CA PRO A 116 11.17 -3.62 -10.19
C PRO A 116 10.04 -2.64 -9.92
N ASP A 117 8.80 -3.13 -9.92
CA ASP A 117 7.55 -2.41 -9.78
C ASP A 117 6.87 -2.59 -8.41
N ARG A 118 7.60 -3.19 -7.47
CA ARG A 118 7.24 -3.41 -6.07
C ARG A 118 6.24 -4.52 -5.78
N ALA A 119 6.03 -5.43 -6.72
CA ALA A 119 5.34 -6.68 -6.42
C ALA A 119 6.19 -7.50 -5.44
N LEU A 120 5.62 -7.82 -4.29
CA LEU A 120 6.30 -8.59 -3.25
C LEU A 120 6.17 -10.10 -3.55
N TRP A 121 7.29 -10.81 -3.55
CA TRP A 121 7.38 -12.25 -3.73
C TRP A 121 7.91 -12.92 -2.48
N GLU A 122 7.19 -13.93 -2.01
CA GLU A 122 7.60 -14.84 -0.93
C GLU A 122 8.10 -16.14 -1.55
N ILE A 123 9.37 -16.49 -1.31
CA ILE A 123 9.91 -17.80 -1.72
C ILE A 123 10.14 -18.60 -0.45
N TYR A 124 9.51 -19.76 -0.33
CA TYR A 124 9.48 -20.46 0.96
C TYR A 124 9.47 -21.99 0.84
N VAL A 125 10.04 -22.62 1.87
CA VAL A 125 9.88 -24.03 2.20
C VAL A 125 8.91 -24.10 3.38
N PHE A 126 7.84 -24.87 3.21
CA PHE A 126 6.93 -25.19 4.30
C PHE A 126 7.44 -26.41 5.07
N HIS A 127 7.46 -26.32 6.40
CA HIS A 127 7.88 -27.42 7.27
C HIS A 127 6.67 -28.14 7.87
N GLU A 128 5.84 -27.42 8.62
CA GLU A 128 4.66 -27.95 9.31
C GLU A 128 3.68 -26.83 9.70
N ASP A 129 2.45 -27.21 10.00
CA ASP A 129 1.46 -26.33 10.63
C ASP A 129 1.72 -26.24 12.14
N ILE A 130 1.39 -25.09 12.73
CA ILE A 130 1.49 -24.81 14.17
C ILE A 130 0.21 -24.13 14.68
N ASP A 131 -0.12 -24.31 15.96
CA ASP A 131 -1.37 -23.80 16.53
C ASP A 131 -1.35 -22.28 16.82
N ASP A 132 -0.16 -21.70 16.98
CA ASP A 132 0.03 -20.25 17.13
C ASP A 132 0.17 -19.60 15.74
N ARG A 133 -0.39 -18.39 15.58
CA ARG A 133 -0.22 -17.61 14.34
C ARG A 133 1.26 -17.28 14.08
N GLY A 134 2.11 -17.29 15.10
CA GLY A 134 3.53 -16.96 15.00
C GLY A 134 3.77 -15.44 15.00
N HIS A 135 5.02 -15.04 15.22
CA HIS A 135 5.38 -13.63 15.44
C HIS A 135 5.91 -12.91 14.19
N ALA A 136 6.23 -13.65 13.12
CA ALA A 136 6.71 -13.05 11.88
C ALA A 136 5.53 -12.56 11.01
N GLN A 137 5.72 -11.43 10.32
CA GLN A 137 4.78 -10.88 9.34
C GLN A 137 5.50 -10.59 8.03
N ALA A 138 4.76 -10.54 6.92
CA ALA A 138 5.32 -10.09 5.65
C ALA A 138 5.87 -8.66 5.80
N PRO A 139 7.02 -8.34 5.20
CA PRO A 139 7.54 -6.98 5.22
C PRO A 139 6.52 -6.03 4.58
N GLY A 140 6.30 -4.88 5.20
CA GLY A 140 5.41 -3.87 4.67
C GLY A 140 5.86 -3.46 3.26
N VAL A 141 4.93 -3.47 2.30
CA VAL A 141 5.17 -2.88 0.98
C VAL A 141 5.42 -1.39 1.19
N GLU A 142 6.69 -0.98 1.19
CA GLU A 142 7.02 0.43 1.30
C GLU A 142 6.30 1.23 0.18
N PRO A 143 5.90 2.49 0.42
CA PRO A 143 5.20 3.29 -0.58
C PRO A 143 6.12 3.68 -1.75
N ARG A 144 5.64 3.49 -2.98
CA ARG A 144 6.32 3.73 -4.27
C ARG A 144 7.14 5.04 -4.29
N ALA A 145 8.46 4.96 -4.53
CA ALA A 145 9.22 6.10 -5.08
C ALA A 145 8.79 6.29 -6.54
N GLU A 146 8.52 7.52 -6.95
CA GLU A 146 7.84 7.85 -8.21
C GLU A 146 8.57 7.34 -9.47
N PRO A 147 7.83 6.86 -10.50
CA PRO A 147 8.43 6.56 -11.80
C PRO A 147 8.75 7.84 -12.58
N LEU A 148 9.91 7.85 -13.25
CA LEU A 148 10.23 8.80 -14.33
C LEU A 148 9.10 8.75 -15.39
N ARG A 149 8.46 9.88 -15.66
CA ARG A 149 7.45 10.00 -16.72
C ARG A 149 8.06 10.57 -18.00
N VAL A 150 7.83 9.87 -19.12
CA VAL A 150 7.90 10.46 -20.46
C VAL A 150 6.78 11.48 -20.60
N SER A 151 7.14 12.63 -21.15
CA SER A 151 6.39 13.88 -21.18
C SER A 151 5.08 13.81 -21.96
N THR A 152 3.96 14.04 -21.26
CA THR A 152 2.87 14.88 -21.76
C THR A 152 2.53 15.88 -20.65
N ALA A 153 2.70 17.17 -20.92
CA ALA A 153 2.66 18.25 -19.94
C ALA A 153 1.34 18.33 -19.15
N VAL A 154 1.31 17.71 -17.97
CA VAL A 154 0.51 18.13 -16.80
C VAL A 154 1.39 17.83 -15.57
N GLY A 155 1.68 18.84 -14.76
CA GLY A 155 2.63 18.75 -13.64
C GLY A 155 2.32 17.61 -12.65
N ARG A 156 3.36 17.15 -11.94
CA ARG A 156 3.26 16.18 -10.84
C ARG A 156 2.13 16.57 -9.87
N PRO A 157 1.28 15.62 -9.40
CA PRO A 157 0.31 15.91 -8.35
C PRO A 157 1.05 16.45 -7.12
N LEU A 158 0.72 17.67 -6.72
CA LEU A 158 1.34 18.31 -5.55
C LEU A 158 0.80 17.62 -4.29
N ALA A 159 1.66 17.01 -3.48
CA ALA A 159 1.27 16.34 -2.24
C ALA A 159 2.10 16.88 -1.07
N TRP A 160 1.52 16.85 0.13
CA TRP A 160 2.18 17.28 1.37
C TRP A 160 1.94 16.27 2.50
N GLU A 161 2.95 16.02 3.32
CA GLU A 161 2.91 15.06 4.43
C GLU A 161 3.36 15.75 5.72
N HIS A 162 2.68 15.45 6.82
CA HIS A 162 3.09 15.81 8.17
C HIS A 162 3.21 14.56 9.03
N ARG A 163 4.34 14.39 9.72
CA ARG A 163 4.60 13.25 10.62
C ARG A 163 4.57 13.67 12.07
N LEU A 164 4.29 12.73 12.98
CA LEU A 164 4.22 12.93 14.44
C LEU A 164 5.40 13.72 15.05
N ARG A 165 6.62 13.59 14.51
CA ARG A 165 7.82 14.25 15.05
C ARG A 165 8.13 15.58 14.37
N ASP A 166 7.41 15.94 13.32
CA ASP A 166 7.60 17.19 12.63
C ASP A 166 6.96 18.33 13.45
N PRO A 167 7.55 19.53 13.42
CA PRO A 167 6.90 20.69 14.02
C PRO A 167 5.64 21.01 13.23
N ILE A 168 4.54 21.23 13.95
CA ILE A 168 3.25 21.52 13.33
C ILE A 168 3.30 22.94 12.76
N PRO A 169 3.11 23.11 11.44
CA PRO A 169 3.22 24.42 10.84
C PRO A 169 1.98 25.25 11.19
N GLU A 170 2.16 26.56 11.37
CA GLU A 170 1.04 27.50 11.46
C GLU A 170 0.21 27.53 10.17
N ARG A 171 0.86 27.21 9.04
CA ARG A 171 0.26 27.19 7.71
C ARG A 171 0.87 26.06 6.87
N VAL A 172 0.03 25.24 6.24
CA VAL A 172 0.51 24.26 5.25
C VAL A 172 1.24 25.02 4.13
N PRO A 173 2.49 24.67 3.77
CA PRO A 173 3.37 25.48 2.92
C PRO A 173 3.01 25.41 1.42
N HIS A 174 1.73 25.57 1.12
CA HIS A 174 1.14 25.50 -0.20
C HIS A 174 -0.03 26.48 -0.32
N ASP A 175 -0.24 26.99 -1.53
CA ASP A 175 -1.34 27.89 -1.84
C ASP A 175 -2.70 27.17 -1.78
N ASP A 176 -3.76 27.95 -1.67
CA ASP A 176 -5.14 27.46 -1.60
C ASP A 176 -5.48 26.62 -2.84
N ASN A 177 -6.14 25.48 -2.63
CA ASN A 177 -6.60 24.60 -3.71
C ASN A 177 -5.53 24.05 -4.66
N THR A 178 -4.27 23.94 -4.22
CA THR A 178 -3.16 23.44 -5.06
C THR A 178 -2.80 21.99 -4.80
N LEU A 179 -2.99 21.51 -3.56
CA LEU A 179 -2.62 20.16 -3.19
C LEU A 179 -3.62 19.14 -3.71
N HIS A 180 -3.10 18.08 -4.30
CA HIS A 180 -3.81 16.94 -4.81
C HIS A 180 -4.08 15.89 -3.71
N GLU A 181 -3.27 15.91 -2.65
CA GLU A 181 -3.33 14.99 -1.52
C GLU A 181 -2.62 15.60 -0.30
N ILE A 182 -3.11 15.30 0.91
CA ILE A 182 -2.42 15.53 2.17
C ILE A 182 -2.40 14.25 2.99
N ARG A 183 -1.26 13.95 3.63
CA ARG A 183 -1.10 12.84 4.57
C ARG A 183 -0.73 13.34 5.96
N LEU A 184 -1.47 12.92 6.97
CA LEU A 184 -1.30 13.28 8.37
C LEU A 184 -0.96 12.02 9.17
N ASP A 185 0.32 11.67 9.21
CA ASP A 185 0.82 10.41 9.76
C ASP A 185 1.27 10.57 11.22
N GLY A 186 0.40 10.16 12.13
CA GLY A 186 0.53 10.36 13.58
C GLY A 186 0.27 11.80 14.04
N SER A 187 -0.20 12.68 13.15
CA SER A 187 -0.46 14.10 13.46
C SER A 187 -1.51 14.27 14.56
N ILE A 188 -2.51 13.39 14.60
CA ILE A 188 -3.54 13.37 15.65
C ILE A 188 -3.00 12.97 17.03
N ASN A 189 -1.79 12.42 17.08
CA ASN A 189 -1.13 11.94 18.29
C ASN A 189 -0.07 12.90 18.84
N ALA A 190 0.22 14.00 18.15
CA ALA A 190 1.08 15.05 18.66
C ALA A 190 0.40 15.79 19.83
N ALA A 191 1.19 16.38 20.73
CA ALA A 191 0.73 17.23 21.82
C ALA A 191 0.17 18.53 21.23
N LEU A 192 -1.07 18.41 20.78
CA LEU A 192 -1.84 19.51 20.26
C LEU A 192 -2.90 19.83 21.29
N ASP A 193 -2.95 21.09 21.72
CA ASP A 193 -4.23 21.59 22.21
C ASP A 193 -5.29 21.46 21.10
N ALA A 194 -6.56 21.38 21.48
CA ALA A 194 -7.65 21.21 20.52
C ALA A 194 -7.74 22.35 19.48
N ALA A 195 -7.19 23.54 19.82
CA ALA A 195 -7.13 24.69 18.92
C ALA A 195 -6.13 24.45 17.77
N ASN A 196 -4.98 23.85 18.05
CA ASN A 196 -3.93 23.58 17.08
C ASN A 196 -4.26 22.39 16.13
N ARG A 197 -4.98 21.36 16.59
CA ARG A 197 -5.52 20.30 15.69
C ARG A 197 -6.57 20.84 14.72
N SER A 198 -7.50 21.63 15.24
CA SER A 198 -8.54 22.25 14.42
C SER A 198 -7.94 23.16 13.36
N SER A 199 -6.84 23.86 13.69
CA SER A 199 -6.05 24.64 12.75
C SER A 199 -5.43 23.79 11.65
N LEU A 200 -4.80 22.65 11.98
CA LEU A 200 -4.16 21.77 10.99
C LEU A 200 -5.17 21.17 9.99
N PHE A 201 -6.34 20.73 10.44
CA PHE A 201 -7.39 20.26 9.53
C PHE A 201 -7.95 21.38 8.66
N ALA A 202 -8.18 22.57 9.22
CA ALA A 202 -8.64 23.73 8.44
C ALA A 202 -7.62 24.13 7.36
N GLU A 203 -6.33 24.16 7.70
CA GLU A 203 -5.24 24.45 6.77
C GLU A 203 -5.08 23.36 5.70
N SER A 204 -5.28 22.10 6.09
CA SER A 204 -5.33 20.98 5.15
C SER A 204 -6.48 21.16 4.16
N LEU A 205 -7.67 21.53 4.64
CA LEU A 205 -8.81 21.82 3.79
C LEU A 205 -8.53 23.01 2.86
N ARG A 206 -7.91 24.09 3.35
CA ARG A 206 -7.54 25.27 2.54
C ARG A 206 -6.64 24.88 1.37
N ALA A 207 -5.54 24.19 1.65
CA ALA A 207 -4.52 23.86 0.67
C ALA A 207 -4.96 22.78 -0.34
N LEU A 208 -5.83 21.84 0.05
CA LEU A 208 -6.37 20.82 -0.85
C LEU A 208 -7.26 21.42 -1.94
N ARG A 209 -7.12 20.93 -3.18
CA ARG A 209 -8.06 21.20 -4.26
C ARG A 209 -9.43 20.55 -3.98
N PRO A 210 -10.53 21.06 -4.56
CA PRO A 210 -11.83 20.45 -4.35
C PRO A 210 -11.86 18.97 -4.80
N GLY A 211 -12.44 18.11 -3.97
CA GLY A 211 -12.49 16.66 -4.21
C GLY A 211 -11.21 15.88 -3.83
N ALA A 212 -10.12 16.56 -3.45
CA ALA A 212 -8.90 15.88 -3.05
C ALA A 212 -8.98 15.29 -1.63
N PRO A 213 -8.31 14.15 -1.40
CA PRO A 213 -8.31 13.47 -0.12
C PRO A 213 -7.31 14.07 0.88
N VAL A 214 -7.66 13.95 2.15
CA VAL A 214 -6.74 13.92 3.29
C VAL A 214 -6.77 12.52 3.89
N TYR A 215 -5.57 11.99 4.16
CA TYR A 215 -5.37 10.73 4.86
C TYR A 215 -4.93 11.04 6.29
N VAL A 216 -5.58 10.44 7.27
CA VAL A 216 -5.26 10.60 8.69
C VAL A 216 -4.92 9.23 9.27
N HIS A 217 -3.73 9.09 9.82
CA HIS A 217 -3.26 7.86 10.47
C HIS A 217 -2.81 8.15 11.90
N GLY A 218 -3.10 7.26 12.83
CA GLY A 218 -2.61 7.36 14.20
C GLY A 218 -3.24 6.35 15.14
N LEU A 219 -2.99 6.52 16.44
CA LEU A 219 -3.67 5.80 17.51
C LEU A 219 -4.93 6.56 17.95
N ALA A 220 -6.04 5.85 18.10
CA ALA A 220 -7.26 6.38 18.69
C ALA A 220 -7.78 5.43 19.77
N GLY A 221 -8.36 6.01 20.82
CA GLY A 221 -9.01 5.27 21.89
C GLY A 221 -10.49 5.05 21.62
N ASP A 222 -11.07 4.06 22.31
CA ASP A 222 -12.54 3.93 22.41
C ASP A 222 -13.14 5.13 23.17
N CYS A 223 -12.35 5.76 24.05
CA CYS A 223 -12.64 7.03 24.71
C CYS A 223 -11.36 7.89 24.83
N ARG A 224 -11.50 9.15 25.24
CA ARG A 224 -10.36 10.07 25.39
C ARG A 224 -9.40 9.56 26.47
N SER A 225 -8.11 9.44 26.14
CA SER A 225 -7.10 9.09 27.14
C SER A 225 -6.90 10.23 28.14
N ARG A 226 -6.58 9.88 29.40
CA ARG A 226 -6.22 10.88 30.42
C ARG A 226 -4.71 11.13 30.34
N GLY A 227 -4.33 12.37 30.03
CA GLY A 227 -2.93 12.77 29.96
C GLY A 227 -2.15 12.10 28.82
N THR A 228 -0.83 12.19 28.90
CA THR A 228 0.13 11.64 27.94
C THR A 228 0.32 10.14 28.21
N PRO A 229 0.07 9.25 27.24
CA PRO A 229 0.23 7.82 27.45
C PRO A 229 1.71 7.41 27.48
N LEU A 230 2.06 6.49 28.36
CA LEU A 230 3.38 5.85 28.41
C LEU A 230 3.36 4.60 27.53
N LEU A 231 3.75 4.75 26.26
CA LEU A 231 3.78 3.66 25.29
C LEU A 231 5.22 3.17 25.02
N PRO A 232 5.45 1.86 24.84
CA PRO A 232 6.77 1.31 24.54
C PRO A 232 7.17 1.47 23.06
N GLY A 233 8.46 1.36 22.79
CA GLY A 233 9.00 1.23 21.43
C GLY A 233 8.78 2.47 20.54
N PRO A 234 8.52 2.30 19.23
CA PRO A 234 8.28 3.42 18.31
C PRO A 234 7.10 4.31 18.72
N ALA A 235 6.11 3.76 19.44
CA ALA A 235 4.95 4.48 19.93
C ALA A 235 5.25 5.42 21.11
N ALA A 236 6.47 5.41 21.68
CA ALA A 236 6.88 6.34 22.73
C ALA A 236 6.84 7.82 22.31
N ALA A 237 6.76 8.11 21.01
CA ALA A 237 6.59 9.47 20.50
C ALA A 237 5.13 9.97 20.56
N VAL A 238 4.16 9.10 20.86
CA VAL A 238 2.74 9.45 20.97
C VAL A 238 2.54 10.28 22.23
N GLN A 239 2.01 11.49 22.04
CA GLN A 239 1.82 12.44 23.14
C GLN A 239 0.36 12.55 23.57
N HIS A 240 -0.56 12.24 22.66
CA HIS A 240 -2.00 12.29 22.90
C HIS A 240 -2.72 11.17 22.13
N VAL A 241 -3.83 10.67 22.67
CA VAL A 241 -4.69 9.69 21.98
C VAL A 241 -6.14 10.19 22.03
N PRO A 242 -6.70 10.69 20.91
CA PRO A 242 -8.08 11.14 20.85
C PRO A 242 -9.05 9.95 20.88
N ALA A 243 -10.33 10.18 21.19
CA ALA A 243 -11.33 9.17 20.88
C ALA A 243 -11.55 9.10 19.36
N THR A 244 -11.89 7.93 18.84
CA THR A 244 -12.16 7.75 17.41
C THR A 244 -13.23 8.72 16.90
N SER A 245 -14.29 8.96 17.68
CA SER A 245 -15.37 9.90 17.37
C SER A 245 -14.86 11.35 17.26
N ASP A 246 -13.92 11.74 18.11
CA ASP A 246 -13.40 13.11 18.14
C ASP A 246 -12.71 13.48 16.83
N VAL A 247 -11.93 12.55 16.26
CA VAL A 247 -11.22 12.78 15.00
C VAL A 247 -12.20 12.99 13.85
N VAL A 248 -13.26 12.18 13.81
CA VAL A 248 -14.33 12.31 12.81
C VAL A 248 -15.06 13.65 12.95
N GLU A 249 -15.44 14.02 14.17
CA GLU A 249 -16.11 15.30 14.44
C GLU A 249 -15.21 16.51 14.12
N GLU A 250 -13.92 16.43 14.43
CA GLU A 250 -12.94 17.48 14.11
C GLU A 250 -12.79 17.65 12.59
N LEU A 251 -12.73 16.56 11.81
CA LEU A 251 -12.71 16.61 10.34
C LEU A 251 -14.01 17.20 9.77
N GLN A 252 -15.17 16.82 10.31
CA GLN A 252 -16.46 17.37 9.91
C GLN A 252 -16.54 18.87 10.19
N ARG A 253 -16.11 19.29 11.39
CA ARG A 253 -16.08 20.70 11.80
C ARG A 253 -15.13 21.53 10.97
N ALA A 254 -14.01 20.94 10.53
CA ALA A 254 -13.09 21.57 9.60
C ALA A 254 -13.67 21.72 8.19
N GLY A 255 -14.77 21.03 7.86
CA GLY A 255 -15.49 21.13 6.59
C GLY A 255 -15.21 20.00 5.59
N PHE A 256 -14.55 18.91 6.02
CA PHE A 256 -14.39 17.73 5.19
C PHE A 256 -15.70 16.95 5.04
N GLY A 257 -15.90 16.38 3.85
CA GLY A 257 -16.98 15.42 3.56
C GLY A 257 -16.41 14.05 3.18
N HIS A 258 -17.29 13.08 2.90
CA HIS A 258 -16.88 11.73 2.49
C HIS A 258 -15.86 11.12 3.46
N ILE A 259 -16.17 11.16 4.75
CA ILE A 259 -15.29 10.67 5.82
C ILE A 259 -15.58 9.18 6.04
N TYR A 260 -14.58 8.35 5.84
CA TYR A 260 -14.65 6.92 6.05
C TYR A 260 -13.46 6.45 6.88
N ILE A 261 -13.73 5.58 7.84
CA ILE A 261 -12.68 4.87 8.57
C ILE A 261 -12.29 3.69 7.68
N GLU A 262 -11.11 3.76 7.06
CA GLU A 262 -10.55 2.64 6.28
C GLU A 262 -10.05 1.53 7.18
N GLN A 263 -9.55 1.90 8.37
CA GLN A 263 -9.06 0.94 9.34
C GLN A 263 -9.33 1.41 10.76
N LEU A 264 -9.90 0.52 11.56
CA LEU A 264 -9.88 0.57 13.01
C LEU A 264 -9.51 -0.83 13.49
N SER A 265 -8.33 -1.00 14.08
CA SER A 265 -7.85 -2.35 14.42
C SER A 265 -8.80 -3.06 15.39
N GLU A 266 -9.16 -4.32 15.09
CA GLU A 266 -10.08 -5.13 15.93
C GLU A 266 -9.50 -5.44 17.31
N THR A 267 -8.18 -5.55 17.40
CA THR A 267 -7.46 -5.65 18.67
C THR A 267 -6.80 -4.32 18.99
N ALA A 268 -6.85 -3.91 20.25
CA ALA A 268 -6.10 -2.77 20.72
C ALA A 268 -4.60 -3.09 20.74
N TYR A 269 -3.78 -2.20 20.21
CA TYR A 269 -2.33 -2.31 20.26
C TYR A 269 -1.82 -2.05 21.68
N PHE A 270 -2.50 -1.17 22.40
CA PHE A 270 -2.19 -0.82 23.77
C PHE A 270 -3.46 -0.70 24.59
N VAL A 271 -3.35 -1.00 25.88
CA VAL A 271 -4.37 -0.66 26.87
C VAL A 271 -3.69 0.15 27.95
N VAL A 272 -4.03 1.45 28.04
CA VAL A 272 -3.43 2.36 29.02
C VAL A 272 -4.56 2.93 29.87
N ASP A 273 -4.44 2.83 31.19
CA ASP A 273 -5.46 3.27 32.15
C ASP A 273 -6.88 2.73 31.84
N GLY A 274 -6.95 1.51 31.32
CA GLY A 274 -8.20 0.85 30.93
C GLY A 274 -8.80 1.34 29.61
N VAL A 275 -8.11 2.22 28.86
CA VAL A 275 -8.53 2.69 27.54
C VAL A 275 -7.83 1.85 26.45
N PRO A 276 -8.59 1.06 25.66
CA PRO A 276 -8.03 0.36 24.51
C PRO A 276 -7.67 1.36 23.41
N MET A 277 -6.44 1.30 22.91
CA MET A 277 -5.91 2.15 21.85
C MET A 277 -5.71 1.32 20.58
N ARG A 278 -6.34 1.73 19.50
CA ARG A 278 -6.41 1.03 18.22
C ARG A 278 -5.73 1.85 17.14
N GLU A 279 -5.20 1.17 16.13
CA GLU A 279 -4.74 1.85 14.91
C GLU A 279 -5.96 2.37 14.15
N LEU A 280 -5.95 3.66 13.84
CA LEU A 280 -6.98 4.37 13.11
C LEU A 280 -6.42 4.88 11.78
N ARG A 281 -7.12 4.59 10.68
CA ARG A 281 -6.92 5.22 9.36
C ARG A 281 -8.24 5.79 8.86
N ILE A 282 -8.26 7.09 8.59
CA ILE A 282 -9.41 7.80 8.04
C ILE A 282 -9.03 8.40 6.69
N VAL A 283 -9.94 8.31 5.74
CA VAL A 283 -9.93 9.11 4.52
C VAL A 283 -11.09 10.08 4.57
N ALA A 284 -10.80 11.34 4.30
CA ALA A 284 -11.78 12.40 4.15
C ALA A 284 -11.48 13.21 2.89
N LYS A 285 -12.47 13.88 2.30
CA LYS A 285 -12.28 14.68 1.08
C LYS A 285 -12.73 16.11 1.27
N LYS A 286 -11.98 17.05 0.69
CA LYS A 286 -12.49 18.41 0.53
C LYS A 286 -13.76 18.34 -0.33
N PRO A 287 -14.90 18.90 0.10
CA PRO A 287 -16.10 18.93 -0.72
C PRO A 287 -15.80 19.51 -2.10
N GLY A 288 -16.34 18.87 -3.15
CA GLY A 288 -16.17 19.37 -4.51
C GLY A 288 -16.70 20.79 -4.64
N HIS A 289 -16.06 21.59 -5.49
CA HIS A 289 -16.67 22.82 -5.96
C HIS A 289 -17.81 22.38 -6.87
N ARG A 290 -19.05 22.46 -6.39
CA ARG A 290 -20.21 22.29 -7.26
C ARG A 290 -20.23 23.52 -8.16
N PRO A 291 -19.88 23.42 -9.46
CA PRO A 291 -20.04 24.57 -10.33
C PRO A 291 -21.52 24.92 -10.30
N LYS A 292 -21.90 26.21 -10.28
CA LYS A 292 -23.31 26.63 -10.46
C LYS A 292 -23.85 26.31 -11.87
N VAL A 293 -23.21 25.41 -12.60
CA VAL A 293 -23.56 25.03 -13.96
C VAL A 293 -24.49 23.82 -13.85
N ALA A 294 -25.72 23.99 -14.32
CA ALA A 294 -26.78 23.00 -14.22
C ALA A 294 -26.55 21.76 -15.11
N SER A 295 -25.61 21.84 -16.05
CA SER A 295 -25.34 20.85 -17.09
C SER A 295 -23.86 20.47 -17.11
N HIS A 296 -23.59 19.17 -17.16
CA HIS A 296 -22.24 18.61 -17.24
C HIS A 296 -22.14 17.73 -18.49
N HIS A 297 -21.02 17.79 -19.20
CA HIS A 297 -20.70 16.85 -20.26
C HIS A 297 -19.96 15.66 -19.64
N ALA A 298 -20.50 14.45 -19.80
CA ALA A 298 -19.84 13.21 -19.42
C ALA A 298 -19.45 12.44 -20.68
N VAL A 299 -18.29 11.79 -20.66
CA VAL A 299 -17.86 10.84 -21.70
C VAL A 299 -18.09 9.44 -21.16
N TYR A 300 -18.99 8.70 -21.78
CA TYR A 300 -19.23 7.29 -21.47
C TYR A 300 -18.21 6.43 -22.23
N LEU A 301 -17.47 5.59 -21.48
CA LEU A 301 -16.46 4.68 -22.02
C LEU A 301 -16.86 3.20 -21.85
N GLY A 302 -18.14 2.93 -21.63
CA GLY A 302 -18.66 1.56 -21.53
C GLY A 302 -19.01 0.96 -22.90
N PRO A 303 -19.40 -0.32 -22.95
CA PRO A 303 -19.58 -1.06 -24.20
C PRO A 303 -20.88 -0.74 -24.95
N MET A 304 -21.78 0.04 -24.37
CA MET A 304 -23.07 0.38 -24.96
C MET A 304 -22.98 1.61 -25.87
N ALA A 305 -23.80 1.66 -26.91
CA ALA A 305 -23.82 2.79 -27.83
C ALA A 305 -24.43 4.06 -27.19
N GLU A 306 -25.34 3.90 -26.22
CA GLU A 306 -26.01 4.99 -25.52
C GLU A 306 -26.27 4.62 -24.04
N VAL A 307 -26.35 5.64 -23.17
CA VAL A 307 -26.77 5.52 -21.77
C VAL A 307 -28.08 6.29 -21.63
N THR A 308 -29.19 5.57 -21.41
CA THR A 308 -30.51 6.15 -21.13
C THR A 308 -30.70 6.46 -19.66
#